data_AF-A0A2V7L273-F1
#
_entry.id   AF-A0A2V7L273-F1
#
_cell.length_a   1.000
_cell.length_b   1.000
_cell.length_c   1.000
_cell.angle_alpha   90.00
_cell.angle_beta   90.00
_cell.angle_gamma   90.00
#
_symmetry.space_group_name_H-M   'P 1'
#
loop_
_entity.id
_entity.type
_entity.pdbx_description
1 polymer ?
#
loop_
_entity_poly.entity_id
_entity_poly.type
_entity_poly.pdbx_seq_one_letter_code
_entity_poly.pdbx_strand_id
1 'polypeptide(L)'
;MGNRAAFRLLHDGRKPPEAAVKQIAILTLATALICACESPTTPASHQPSGLLGITPDPIVRLDLGTLGGLSSAAADVNNSGTIVGSSLTTTGETHAFRWTLLGGMVDLGTLPGDGWSKAIGITDDGQILGVSGGSGQSHGQPVMWTSGEPASIVAMPEVLSGTSFGEPTAFNAQGEIVGWDFVINQHAFYWSESRGRTDLTALVGKPEGDALDINASGMVVGTNLSYCPDALGHFFPCWHGFLWSYDNGYRDLGTPDGHPNATVQAWGINNDGMVVGVAGAQPFRWRDGEGFTLLPTVSGSGGGTAIDVNRSNTAVGQNGVTQAAAWPASGGILLLNPGDSHRSYAVAINDQGWVAGWMGVDPTSANHATLWILSPSPAGVLAGTFGSPSASATSATSGSDSCLAPSEAVVSKQALIACALGRNPK
;
A
#
# COMPACT_ATOMS: atom_id res chain seq x y z
N MET A 1 18.34 47.13 44.06
CA MET A 1 19.52 47.06 43.18
C MET A 1 19.03 46.40 41.89
N GLY A 2 18.48 47.08 40.88
CA GLY A 2 19.08 48.06 39.95
C GLY A 2 20.06 47.34 39.01
N ASN A 3 20.01 47.31 37.66
CA ASN A 3 19.38 48.03 36.54
C ASN A 3 19.41 47.06 35.31
N ARG A 4 18.40 46.92 34.44
CA ARG A 4 18.11 47.66 33.17
C ARG A 4 19.30 48.17 32.34
N ALA A 5 19.46 47.64 31.11
CA ALA A 5 19.79 48.32 29.84
C ALA A 5 19.55 47.28 28.71
N ALA A 6 18.68 47.38 27.71
CA ALA A 6 18.20 48.46 26.84
C ALA A 6 19.30 49.14 26.01
N PHE A 7 19.45 48.73 24.75
CA PHE A 7 19.89 49.62 23.68
C PHE A 7 19.07 49.35 22.40
N ARG A 8 18.42 50.41 21.93
CA ARG A 8 17.57 50.52 20.73
C ARG A 8 17.96 51.84 20.05
N LEU A 9 17.97 51.82 18.70
CA LEU A 9 17.96 52.96 17.75
C LEU A 9 19.30 53.72 17.60
N LEU A 10 19.75 54.16 16.42
CA LEU A 10 19.10 54.83 15.27
C LEU A 10 19.87 54.54 13.96
N HIS A 11 19.20 54.18 12.86
CA HIS A 11 18.90 55.02 11.67
C HIS A 11 20.10 55.59 10.89
N ASP A 12 20.32 55.03 9.70
CA ASP A 12 20.41 55.76 8.41
C ASP A 12 20.23 54.69 7.31
N GLY A 13 19.28 54.70 6.39
CA GLY A 13 18.89 55.81 5.53
C GLY A 13 19.57 55.62 4.16
N ARG A 14 18.93 54.86 3.24
CA ARG A 14 18.94 55.08 1.77
C ARG A 14 18.29 53.93 0.97
N LYS A 15 17.14 54.23 0.37
CA LYS A 15 16.70 53.82 -1.00
C LYS A 15 16.67 55.12 -1.85
N PRO A 16 16.45 55.09 -3.18
CA PRO A 16 17.00 54.27 -4.28
C PRO A 16 17.59 55.21 -5.37
N PRO A 17 17.71 54.77 -6.64
CA PRO A 17 16.86 55.44 -7.63
C PRO A 17 16.19 54.51 -8.66
N GLU A 18 15.04 55.00 -9.14
CA GLU A 18 14.25 54.53 -10.27
C GLU A 18 14.89 54.90 -11.62
N ALA A 19 14.65 54.06 -12.64
CA ALA A 19 14.47 54.45 -14.05
C ALA A 19 13.64 53.32 -14.71
N ALA A 20 12.34 53.46 -14.95
CA ALA A 20 11.64 54.29 -15.95
C ALA A 20 11.59 53.69 -17.38
N VAL A 21 10.43 53.07 -17.66
CA VAL A 21 9.57 53.21 -18.87
C VAL A 21 10.00 52.52 -20.18
N LYS A 22 9.17 51.57 -20.67
CA LYS A 22 8.26 51.78 -21.84
C LYS A 22 7.29 50.62 -22.05
N GLN A 23 5.99 50.93 -21.92
CA GLN A 23 4.87 50.20 -22.50
C GLN A 23 4.95 50.22 -24.02
N ILE A 24 4.61 49.11 -24.68
CA ILE A 24 4.06 49.13 -26.04
C ILE A 24 2.88 48.16 -26.06
N ALA A 25 1.67 48.74 -26.03
CA ALA A 25 0.46 48.13 -26.53
C ALA A 25 0.42 48.35 -28.05
N ILE A 26 0.17 47.30 -28.83
CA ILE A 26 -0.23 47.45 -30.24
C ILE A 26 -1.69 47.04 -30.33
N LEU A 27 -2.53 48.06 -30.40
CA LEU A 27 -3.92 48.03 -30.82
C LEU A 27 -3.94 48.37 -32.32
N THR A 28 -4.38 47.47 -33.18
CA THR A 28 -4.80 47.81 -34.54
C THR A 28 -6.29 47.58 -34.69
N LEU A 29 -6.99 48.68 -34.91
CA LEU A 29 -8.41 48.79 -35.23
C LEU A 29 -8.60 48.49 -36.73
N ALA A 30 -9.57 47.64 -37.10
CA ALA A 30 -10.21 47.73 -38.42
C ALA A 30 -11.61 47.09 -38.38
N THR A 31 -12.60 47.98 -38.24
CA THR A 31 -13.95 47.98 -38.86
C THR A 31 -14.85 46.75 -38.74
N ALA A 32 -15.96 46.96 -38.02
CA ALA A 32 -17.18 46.17 -38.11
C ALA A 32 -17.88 46.37 -39.47
N LEU A 33 -18.35 45.27 -40.05
CA LEU A 33 -19.44 45.25 -41.02
C LEU A 33 -20.53 44.33 -40.46
N ILE A 34 -21.65 44.94 -40.05
CA ILE A 34 -22.85 44.22 -39.63
C ILE A 34 -23.64 43.87 -40.89
N CYS A 35 -23.95 42.59 -41.08
CA CYS A 35 -25.11 42.19 -41.88
C CYS A 35 -25.76 40.94 -41.25
N ALA A 36 -27.09 40.97 -41.22
CA ALA A 36 -27.97 40.22 -40.34
C ALA A 36 -28.27 38.76 -40.78
N CYS A 37 -28.83 38.01 -39.81
CA CYS A 37 -29.64 36.78 -39.85
C CYS A 37 -29.68 35.91 -41.12
N GLU A 38 -29.38 34.61 -40.94
CA GLU A 38 -30.32 33.50 -41.15
C GLU A 38 -29.67 32.16 -40.76
N SER A 39 -30.36 31.34 -39.96
CA SER A 39 -29.92 29.96 -39.65
C SER A 39 -30.24 29.03 -40.81
N PRO A 40 -29.38 28.04 -41.10
CA PRO A 40 -29.90 26.74 -41.49
C PRO A 40 -29.22 25.57 -40.75
N THR A 41 -30.07 24.76 -40.13
CA THR A 41 -30.07 23.29 -40.07
C THR A 41 -28.76 22.52 -40.36
N THR A 42 -28.42 21.68 -39.39
CA THR A 42 -27.52 20.51 -39.47
C THR A 42 -27.53 19.74 -40.79
N PRO A 43 -26.38 19.22 -41.23
CA PRO A 43 -26.29 17.93 -41.91
C PRO A 43 -25.76 16.87 -40.95
N ALA A 44 -26.43 15.72 -40.98
CA ALA A 44 -26.06 14.50 -40.29
C ALA A 44 -24.77 13.86 -40.84
N SER A 45 -24.04 13.22 -39.92
CA SER A 45 -23.19 12.02 -40.06
C SER A 45 -22.33 11.86 -41.33
N HIS A 46 -21.01 11.82 -41.13
CA HIS A 46 -20.17 10.72 -41.62
C HIS A 46 -19.17 10.35 -40.51
N GLN A 47 -19.49 9.29 -39.76
CA GLN A 47 -18.53 8.58 -38.93
C GLN A 47 -17.69 7.69 -39.86
N PRO A 48 -16.35 7.72 -39.80
CA PRO A 48 -15.57 6.60 -40.29
C PRO A 48 -15.75 5.44 -39.30
N SER A 49 -16.56 4.46 -39.70
CA SER A 49 -16.60 3.15 -39.05
C SER A 49 -15.22 2.50 -39.19
N GLY A 50 -14.58 2.16 -38.06
CA GLY A 50 -13.40 1.28 -38.05
C GLY A 50 -12.24 1.79 -37.20
N LEU A 51 -12.45 1.87 -35.89
CA LEU A 51 -11.35 1.67 -34.93
C LEU A 51 -11.86 0.65 -33.92
N LEU A 52 -11.32 -0.57 -33.97
CA LEU A 52 -11.53 -1.56 -32.93
C LEU A 52 -11.11 -0.91 -31.60
N GLY A 53 -12.05 -0.82 -30.67
CA GLY A 53 -11.84 -0.15 -29.39
C GLY A 53 -10.77 -0.88 -28.59
N ILE A 54 -9.58 -0.29 -28.53
CA ILE A 54 -8.58 -0.62 -27.51
C ILE A 54 -9.10 0.05 -26.23
N THR A 55 -9.88 -0.66 -25.42
CA THR A 55 -10.00 -0.31 -24.01
C THR A 55 -8.69 -0.74 -23.36
N PRO A 56 -7.88 0.16 -22.77
CA PRO A 56 -6.69 -0.24 -22.04
C PRO A 56 -7.05 -1.29 -21.00
N ASP A 57 -6.20 -2.31 -20.84
CA ASP A 57 -6.36 -3.23 -19.71
C ASP A 57 -6.43 -2.41 -18.42
N PRO A 58 -7.43 -2.66 -17.55
CA PRO A 58 -7.63 -1.86 -16.35
C PRO A 58 -6.46 -1.95 -15.37
N ILE A 59 -5.57 -2.93 -15.55
CA ILE A 59 -4.49 -3.29 -14.64
C ILE A 59 -3.23 -3.59 -15.46
N VAL A 60 -2.16 -2.83 -15.23
CA VAL A 60 -0.82 -3.14 -15.78
C VAL A 60 -0.05 -3.95 -14.75
N ARG A 61 0.49 -5.11 -15.13
CA ARG A 61 1.31 -5.98 -14.26
C ARG A 61 2.77 -5.93 -14.65
N LEU A 62 3.66 -5.84 -13.67
CA LEU A 62 5.11 -5.87 -13.84
C LEU A 62 5.77 -6.82 -12.84
N ASP A 63 6.49 -7.82 -13.35
CA ASP A 63 7.42 -8.64 -12.57
C ASP A 63 8.68 -7.81 -12.27
N LEU A 64 9.07 -7.73 -11.00
CA LEU A 64 10.20 -6.92 -10.54
C LEU A 64 11.54 -7.68 -10.61
N GLY A 65 11.51 -8.99 -10.84
CA GLY A 65 12.67 -9.87 -10.85
C GLY A 65 13.19 -10.23 -9.46
N THR A 66 14.45 -10.65 -9.38
CA THR A 66 15.13 -11.07 -8.15
C THR A 66 16.54 -10.47 -8.07
N LEU A 67 17.22 -10.63 -6.93
CA LEU A 67 18.65 -10.37 -6.75
C LEU A 67 19.54 -11.50 -7.34
N GLY A 68 19.03 -12.22 -8.33
CA GLY A 68 19.72 -13.32 -9.01
C GLY A 68 19.41 -14.72 -8.46
N GLY A 69 18.66 -14.83 -7.36
CA GLY A 69 18.09 -16.08 -6.87
C GLY A 69 16.73 -16.40 -7.51
N LEU A 70 16.03 -17.39 -6.94
CA LEU A 70 14.78 -17.90 -7.51
C LEU A 70 13.53 -17.12 -7.12
N SER A 71 13.54 -16.42 -5.97
CA SER A 71 12.33 -15.80 -5.42
C SER A 71 12.55 -14.38 -4.92
N SER A 72 11.47 -13.60 -4.94
CA SER A 72 11.35 -12.29 -4.32
C SER A 72 9.90 -12.02 -3.90
N ALA A 73 9.70 -11.14 -2.92
CA ALA A 73 8.39 -10.67 -2.51
C ALA A 73 8.48 -9.20 -2.09
N ALA A 74 7.57 -8.37 -2.58
CA ALA A 74 7.42 -7.01 -2.09
C ALA A 74 6.72 -7.00 -0.73
N ALA A 75 7.08 -6.03 0.10
CA ALA A 75 6.48 -5.77 1.41
C ALA A 75 5.70 -4.44 1.41
N ASP A 76 6.19 -3.41 0.73
CA ASP A 76 5.58 -2.07 0.77
C ASP A 76 5.92 -1.22 -0.47
N VAL A 77 5.15 -0.15 -0.70
CA VAL A 77 5.31 0.82 -1.80
C VAL A 77 4.98 2.25 -1.36
N ASN A 78 5.91 3.19 -1.57
CA ASN A 78 5.68 4.61 -1.28
C ASN A 78 5.06 5.38 -2.46
N ASN A 79 4.65 6.65 -2.25
CA ASN A 79 4.03 7.49 -3.27
C ASN A 79 4.99 7.94 -4.39
N SER A 80 6.30 7.75 -4.22
CA SER A 80 7.28 7.94 -5.30
C SER A 80 7.42 6.70 -6.20
N GLY A 81 6.67 5.63 -5.91
CA GLY A 81 6.74 4.36 -6.65
C GLY A 81 7.99 3.54 -6.33
N THR A 82 8.61 3.78 -5.17
CA THR A 82 9.69 2.92 -4.66
C THR A 82 9.06 1.75 -3.93
N ILE A 83 9.48 0.52 -4.29
CA ILE A 83 8.99 -0.72 -3.70
C ILE A 83 10.12 -1.33 -2.88
N VAL A 84 9.81 -1.86 -1.71
CA VAL A 84 10.78 -2.60 -0.87
C VAL A 84 10.28 -4.00 -0.58
N GLY A 85 11.19 -4.88 -0.18
CA GLY A 85 10.84 -6.24 0.21
C GLY A 85 12.05 -7.11 0.45
N SER A 86 11.94 -8.40 0.11
CA SER A 86 13.05 -9.35 0.23
C SER A 86 13.22 -10.20 -1.03
N SER A 87 14.44 -10.59 -1.33
CA SER A 87 14.78 -11.42 -2.49
C SER A 87 15.94 -12.35 -2.20
N LEU A 88 15.89 -13.53 -2.80
CA LEU A 88 17.01 -14.45 -2.82
C LEU A 88 18.11 -13.90 -3.74
N THR A 89 19.33 -13.88 -3.22
CA THR A 89 20.55 -13.56 -3.97
C THR A 89 21.00 -14.78 -4.79
N THR A 90 22.03 -14.59 -5.63
CA THR A 90 22.69 -15.70 -6.34
C THR A 90 23.31 -16.76 -5.42
N THR A 91 23.63 -16.40 -4.17
CA THR A 91 24.17 -17.31 -3.14
C THR A 91 23.08 -18.03 -2.35
N GLY A 92 21.80 -17.67 -2.57
CA GLY A 92 20.65 -18.25 -1.87
C GLY A 92 20.33 -17.58 -0.52
N GLU A 93 21.03 -16.50 -0.16
CA GLU A 93 20.73 -15.69 1.02
C GLU A 93 19.50 -14.81 0.74
N THR A 94 18.69 -14.54 1.76
CA THR A 94 17.56 -13.60 1.63
C THR A 94 18.02 -12.22 2.02
N HIS A 95 18.02 -11.27 1.08
CA HIS A 95 18.37 -9.89 1.33
C HIS A 95 17.18 -8.96 1.12
N ALA A 96 17.16 -7.89 1.91
CA ALA A 96 16.28 -6.75 1.68
C ALA A 96 16.61 -6.11 0.33
N PHE A 97 15.59 -5.71 -0.42
CA PHE A 97 15.78 -4.97 -1.66
C PHE A 97 15.02 -3.65 -1.64
N ARG A 98 15.51 -2.70 -2.46
CA ARG A 98 14.77 -1.55 -2.93
C ARG A 98 14.65 -1.62 -4.44
N TRP A 99 13.46 -1.38 -4.97
CA TRP A 99 13.18 -1.35 -6.39
C TRP A 99 12.63 0.01 -6.78
N THR A 100 13.12 0.53 -7.91
CA THR A 100 12.53 1.70 -8.56
C THR A 100 12.37 1.43 -10.05
N LEU A 101 11.41 2.10 -10.69
CA LEU A 101 11.16 1.92 -12.12
C LEU A 101 12.42 2.17 -12.97
N LEU A 102 13.23 3.16 -12.61
CA LEU A 102 14.46 3.52 -13.35
C LEU A 102 15.70 2.74 -12.89
N GLY A 103 15.78 2.35 -11.62
CA GLY A 103 16.93 1.63 -11.06
C GLY A 103 16.86 0.11 -11.17
N GLY A 104 15.66 -0.48 -11.26
CA GLY A 104 15.48 -1.92 -11.05
C GLY A 104 15.66 -2.30 -9.59
N MET A 105 15.86 -3.59 -9.32
CA MET A 105 16.06 -4.14 -7.97
C MET A 105 17.50 -3.92 -7.53
N VAL A 106 17.68 -3.33 -6.35
CA VAL A 106 18.97 -3.05 -5.71
C VAL A 106 19.00 -3.74 -4.35
N ASP A 107 20.09 -4.44 -4.09
CA ASP A 107 20.36 -5.09 -2.80
C ASP A 107 20.67 -4.03 -1.74
N LEU A 108 19.96 -4.08 -0.60
CA LEU A 108 20.19 -3.21 0.55
C LEU A 108 21.17 -3.80 1.56
N GLY A 109 21.56 -5.07 1.39
CA GLY A 109 22.51 -5.78 2.22
C GLY A 109 21.99 -6.13 3.61
N THR A 110 22.91 -6.54 4.46
CA THR A 110 22.69 -6.94 5.86
C THR A 110 23.57 -6.08 6.79
N LEU A 111 23.36 -6.20 8.10
CA LEU A 111 24.35 -5.69 9.05
C LEU A 111 25.66 -6.49 8.92
N PRO A 112 26.83 -5.88 9.24
CA PRO A 112 28.10 -6.60 9.17
C PRO A 112 28.09 -7.90 9.99
N GLY A 113 28.24 -9.04 9.31
CA GLY A 113 28.26 -10.38 9.93
C GLY A 113 26.91 -11.11 9.92
N ASP A 114 25.82 -10.45 9.54
CA ASP A 114 24.51 -11.07 9.38
C ASP A 114 24.38 -11.77 8.02
N GLY A 115 23.56 -12.82 7.97
CA GLY A 115 23.39 -13.69 6.81
C GLY A 115 22.06 -13.52 6.07
N TRP A 116 21.16 -12.69 6.59
CA TRP A 116 19.91 -12.36 5.89
C TRP A 116 19.33 -11.02 6.37
N SER A 117 18.51 -10.40 5.53
CA SER A 117 17.72 -9.21 5.86
C SER A 117 16.39 -9.19 5.11
N LYS A 118 15.43 -8.43 5.62
CA LYS A 118 14.13 -8.17 4.98
C LYS A 118 13.72 -6.72 5.23
N ALA A 119 13.25 -6.04 4.20
CA ALA A 119 12.54 -4.77 4.37
C ALA A 119 11.06 -5.05 4.68
N ILE A 120 10.48 -4.21 5.54
CA ILE A 120 9.12 -4.34 6.08
C ILE A 120 8.25 -3.19 5.58
N GLY A 121 8.76 -1.96 5.63
CA GLY A 121 8.02 -0.79 5.14
C GLY A 121 8.94 0.30 4.59
N ILE A 122 8.37 1.29 3.91
CA ILE A 122 9.05 2.46 3.37
C ILE A 122 8.21 3.74 3.52
N THR A 123 8.83 4.81 3.99
CA THR A 123 8.20 6.14 4.03
C THR A 123 8.36 6.90 2.71
N ASP A 124 7.56 7.96 2.52
CA ASP A 124 7.62 8.81 1.32
C ASP A 124 8.95 9.56 1.15
N ASP A 125 9.68 9.82 2.24
CA ASP A 125 11.04 10.38 2.22
C ASP A 125 12.14 9.30 2.04
N GLY A 126 11.74 8.03 1.93
CA GLY A 126 12.59 6.91 1.54
C GLY A 126 13.36 6.24 2.68
N GLN A 127 12.98 6.46 3.94
CA GLN A 127 13.47 5.63 5.03
C GLN A 127 12.84 4.24 4.92
N ILE A 128 13.60 3.19 5.24
CA ILE A 128 13.14 1.81 5.10
C ILE A 128 13.35 1.10 6.43
N LEU A 129 12.27 0.64 7.05
CA LEU A 129 12.33 -0.21 8.23
C LEU A 129 12.45 -1.67 7.79
N GLY A 130 13.20 -2.47 8.56
CA GLY A 130 13.19 -3.91 8.42
C GLY A 130 13.93 -4.63 9.52
N VAL A 131 14.41 -5.82 9.20
CA VAL A 131 15.17 -6.68 10.12
C VAL A 131 16.41 -7.24 9.43
N SER A 132 17.47 -7.50 10.21
CA SER A 132 18.70 -8.18 9.80
C SER A 132 19.05 -9.25 10.82
N GLY A 133 19.47 -10.45 10.38
CA GLY A 133 19.68 -11.58 11.26
C GLY A 133 20.89 -12.44 10.89
N GLY A 134 21.46 -13.09 11.91
CA GLY A 134 22.56 -14.02 11.73
C GLY A 134 22.15 -15.28 10.96
N SER A 135 23.12 -15.91 10.29
CA SER A 135 22.89 -17.18 9.58
C SER A 135 22.32 -18.25 10.52
N GLY A 136 21.20 -18.86 10.14
CA GLY A 136 20.52 -19.88 10.94
C GLY A 136 19.64 -19.35 12.08
N GLN A 137 19.57 -18.02 12.28
CA GLN A 137 18.61 -17.40 13.20
C GLN A 137 17.27 -17.20 12.50
N SER A 138 16.17 -17.48 13.20
CA SER A 138 14.81 -17.29 12.68
C SER A 138 14.29 -15.86 12.84
N HIS A 139 14.88 -15.08 13.76
CA HIS A 139 14.47 -13.71 14.07
C HIS A 139 15.66 -12.76 13.88
N GLY A 140 15.38 -11.58 13.34
CA GLY A 140 16.37 -10.54 13.11
C GLY A 140 16.23 -9.39 14.11
N GLN A 141 17.30 -8.60 14.25
CA GLN A 141 17.24 -7.33 14.96
C GLN A 141 16.62 -6.26 14.05
N PRO A 142 15.81 -5.33 14.60
CA PRO A 142 15.28 -4.20 13.85
C PRO A 142 16.40 -3.33 13.29
N VAL A 143 16.25 -2.89 12.05
CA VAL A 143 17.21 -2.04 11.34
C VAL A 143 16.47 -0.98 10.52
N MET A 144 17.16 0.13 10.26
CA MET A 144 16.71 1.19 9.36
C MET A 144 17.75 1.38 8.24
N TRP A 145 17.30 1.43 6.99
CA TRP A 145 18.11 1.92 5.89
C TRP A 145 17.79 3.39 5.60
N THR A 146 18.83 4.18 5.39
CA THR A 146 18.70 5.59 5.01
C THR A 146 18.42 5.73 3.51
N SER A 147 17.78 6.83 3.13
CA SER A 147 17.48 7.17 1.72
C SER A 147 18.69 7.65 0.91
N GLY A 148 19.89 7.71 1.52
CA GLY A 148 21.13 8.12 0.85
C GLY A 148 21.63 7.10 -0.16
N GLU A 149 22.55 7.52 -1.04
CA GLU A 149 23.26 6.64 -1.96
C GLU A 149 24.77 6.69 -1.64
N PRO A 150 25.39 5.58 -1.18
CA PRO A 150 24.76 4.28 -0.92
C PRO A 150 23.86 4.31 0.32
N ALA A 151 22.80 3.49 0.30
CA ALA A 151 21.94 3.30 1.47
C ALA A 151 22.78 2.76 2.62
N SER A 152 22.66 3.37 3.80
CA SER A 152 23.35 2.91 5.01
C SER A 152 22.38 2.20 5.94
N ILE A 153 22.73 1.01 6.40
CA ILE A 153 21.97 0.24 7.39
C ILE A 153 22.40 0.60 8.82
N VAL A 154 21.43 0.79 9.71
CA VAL A 154 21.65 1.12 11.13
C VAL A 154 20.80 0.21 11.99
N ALA A 155 21.39 -0.40 13.03
CA ALA A 155 20.67 -1.23 13.99
C ALA A 155 19.82 -0.39 14.95
N MET A 156 18.63 -0.88 15.31
CA MET A 156 17.70 -0.26 16.24
C MET A 156 17.37 -1.19 17.42
N PRO A 157 18.36 -1.56 18.25
CA PRO A 157 18.17 -2.54 19.33
C PRO A 157 17.16 -2.08 20.40
N GLU A 158 16.93 -0.77 20.51
CA GLU A 158 16.01 -0.17 21.47
C GLU A 158 14.55 -0.53 21.22
N VAL A 159 14.18 -0.86 19.97
CA VAL A 159 12.81 -1.20 19.57
C VAL A 159 12.33 -2.48 20.27
N LEU A 160 13.20 -3.48 20.42
CA LEU A 160 12.89 -4.77 21.04
C LEU A 160 13.60 -4.98 22.38
N SER A 161 14.04 -3.89 23.02
CA SER A 161 14.78 -3.98 24.29
C SER A 161 13.94 -4.64 25.39
N GLY A 162 14.52 -5.63 26.07
CA GLY A 162 13.84 -6.37 27.14
C GLY A 162 12.88 -7.47 26.69
N THR A 163 12.85 -7.80 25.39
CA THR A 163 12.05 -8.90 24.82
C THR A 163 12.90 -10.13 24.53
N SER A 164 12.27 -11.30 24.37
CA SER A 164 12.97 -12.52 23.94
C SER A 164 13.21 -12.52 22.42
N PHE A 165 12.21 -12.13 21.65
CA PHE A 165 12.24 -11.89 20.21
C PHE A 165 10.97 -11.10 19.83
N GLY A 166 10.91 -10.61 18.61
CA GLY A 166 9.78 -9.86 18.08
C GLY A 166 10.11 -9.32 16.71
N GLU A 167 9.12 -8.73 16.06
CA GLU A 167 9.30 -8.10 14.75
C GLU A 167 8.46 -6.82 14.66
N PRO A 168 9.04 -5.73 14.13
CA PRO A 168 8.22 -4.60 13.71
C PRO A 168 7.34 -5.02 12.52
N THR A 169 6.18 -4.39 12.38
CA THR A 169 5.22 -4.67 11.29
C THR A 169 4.98 -3.43 10.44
N ALA A 170 5.01 -2.24 11.06
CA ALA A 170 4.81 -0.98 10.37
C ALA A 170 5.49 0.18 11.12
N PHE A 171 5.63 1.30 10.41
CA PHE A 171 6.13 2.56 10.96
C PHE A 171 5.65 3.75 10.15
N ASN A 172 5.73 4.93 10.75
CA ASN A 172 5.37 6.18 10.08
C ASN A 172 6.56 7.14 9.94
N ALA A 173 6.34 8.24 9.21
CA ALA A 173 7.34 9.27 8.96
C ALA A 173 7.77 10.05 10.23
N GLN A 174 7.08 9.85 11.36
CA GLN A 174 7.47 10.38 12.66
C GLN A 174 8.47 9.47 13.39
N GLY A 175 8.82 8.32 12.81
CA GLY A 175 9.69 7.33 13.43
C GLY A 175 9.00 6.51 14.52
N GLU A 176 7.66 6.50 14.53
CA GLU A 176 6.87 5.65 15.41
C GLU A 176 6.76 4.27 14.78
N ILE A 177 7.10 3.22 15.53
CA ILE A 177 7.17 1.83 15.07
C ILE A 177 6.18 1.01 15.87
N VAL A 178 5.48 0.10 15.19
CA VAL A 178 4.60 -0.88 15.82
C VAL A 178 4.99 -2.29 15.42
N GLY A 179 4.52 -3.26 16.18
CA GLY A 179 4.76 -4.66 15.88
C GLY A 179 4.28 -5.58 16.97
N TRP A 180 4.91 -6.73 17.03
CA TRP A 180 4.68 -7.73 18.05
C TRP A 180 5.99 -8.20 18.65
N ASP A 181 5.94 -8.62 19.90
CA ASP A 181 7.08 -9.24 20.57
C ASP A 181 6.65 -10.34 21.51
N PHE A 182 7.65 -11.10 21.96
CA PHE A 182 7.47 -12.25 22.83
C PHE A 182 8.34 -12.08 24.07
N VAL A 183 7.69 -12.07 25.24
CA VAL A 183 8.38 -12.21 26.53
C VAL A 183 7.95 -13.52 27.19
N ILE A 184 6.66 -13.62 27.47
CA ILE A 184 5.99 -14.84 27.98
C ILE A 184 4.89 -15.27 27.00
N ASN A 185 4.16 -14.28 26.46
CA ASN A 185 3.20 -14.39 25.36
C ASN A 185 3.52 -13.34 24.29
N GLN A 186 2.84 -13.43 23.15
CA GLN A 186 2.93 -12.50 22.03
C GLN A 186 2.11 -11.23 22.30
N HIS A 187 2.75 -10.07 22.37
CA HIS A 187 2.10 -8.80 22.68
C HIS A 187 2.33 -7.76 21.58
N ALA A 188 1.30 -6.96 21.31
CA ALA A 188 1.37 -5.80 20.46
C ALA A 188 2.22 -4.73 21.14
N PHE A 189 3.16 -4.13 20.43
CA PHE A 189 3.94 -3.01 20.93
C PHE A 189 3.81 -1.77 20.05
N TYR A 190 4.06 -0.64 20.70
CA TYR A 190 4.36 0.63 20.09
C TYR A 190 5.74 1.09 20.58
N TRP A 191 6.53 1.73 19.72
CA TRP A 191 7.80 2.34 20.07
C TRP A 191 7.97 3.71 19.39
N SER A 192 8.61 4.65 20.08
CA SER A 192 9.18 5.85 19.46
C SER A 192 10.36 6.33 20.29
N GLU A 193 11.30 7.05 19.68
CA GLU A 193 12.48 7.57 20.39
C GLU A 193 12.09 8.45 21.60
N SER A 194 11.05 9.27 21.44
CA SER A 194 10.61 10.21 22.49
C SER A 194 9.84 9.56 23.65
N ARG A 195 9.23 8.39 23.44
CA ARG A 195 8.34 7.73 24.44
C ARG A 195 8.83 6.36 24.90
N GLY A 196 9.82 5.79 24.21
CA GLY A 196 10.25 4.41 24.41
C GLY A 196 9.18 3.41 23.99
N ARG A 197 9.33 2.16 24.45
CA ARG A 197 8.42 1.05 24.16
C ARG A 197 7.19 1.10 25.08
N THR A 198 6.01 0.91 24.49
CA THR A 198 4.73 0.72 25.17
C THR A 198 4.16 -0.63 24.75
N ASP A 199 3.78 -1.45 25.74
CA ASP A 199 3.09 -2.72 25.52
C ASP A 199 1.58 -2.46 25.42
N LEU A 200 1.04 -2.53 24.20
CA LEU A 200 -0.35 -2.21 23.89
C LEU A 200 -1.32 -3.31 24.36
N THR A 201 -0.89 -4.57 24.34
CA THR A 201 -1.68 -5.72 24.77
C THR A 201 -1.84 -5.72 26.29
N ALA A 202 -0.74 -5.52 27.03
CA ALA A 202 -0.78 -5.43 28.49
C ALA A 202 -1.57 -4.22 29.00
N LEU A 203 -1.56 -3.09 28.26
CA LEU A 203 -2.31 -1.87 28.60
C LEU A 203 -3.80 -2.16 28.84
N VAL A 204 -4.36 -3.12 28.09
CA VAL A 204 -5.78 -3.48 28.14
C VAL A 204 -6.05 -4.83 28.81
N GLY A 205 -5.05 -5.38 29.49
CA GLY A 205 -5.17 -6.65 30.21
C GLY A 205 -5.50 -7.85 29.32
N LYS A 206 -5.14 -7.78 28.04
CA LYS A 206 -5.32 -8.89 27.10
C LYS A 206 -4.10 -9.82 27.19
N PRO A 207 -4.28 -11.13 26.98
CA PRO A 207 -3.19 -12.10 27.15
C PRO A 207 -2.25 -12.19 25.94
N GLU A 208 -2.75 -11.86 24.75
CA GLU A 208 -2.03 -11.94 23.47
C GLU A 208 -2.53 -10.85 22.50
N GLY A 209 -1.67 -10.39 21.59
CA GLY A 209 -2.02 -9.47 20.52
C GLY A 209 -0.87 -9.05 19.62
N ASP A 210 -1.24 -8.36 18.54
CA ASP A 210 -0.36 -7.85 17.48
C ASP A 210 -0.79 -6.46 17.05
N ALA A 211 0.17 -5.54 16.88
CA ALA A 211 -0.05 -4.33 16.10
C ALA A 211 0.43 -4.57 14.67
N LEU A 212 -0.41 -4.25 13.69
CA LEU A 212 -0.18 -4.60 12.28
C LEU A 212 0.08 -3.39 11.40
N ASP A 213 -0.48 -2.23 11.73
CA ASP A 213 -0.26 -1.01 10.95
C ASP A 213 -0.40 0.27 11.78
N ILE A 214 0.24 1.35 11.33
CA ILE A 214 0.23 2.67 11.95
C ILE A 214 0.19 3.77 10.88
N ASN A 215 -0.75 4.71 11.01
CA ASN A 215 -0.82 5.84 10.08
C ASN A 215 0.03 7.05 10.52
N ALA A 216 0.08 8.08 9.68
CA ALA A 216 0.90 9.28 9.90
C ALA A 216 0.44 10.16 11.09
N SER A 217 -0.71 9.86 11.69
CA SER A 217 -1.20 10.54 12.91
C SER A 217 -0.92 9.74 14.19
N GLY A 218 -0.24 8.59 14.07
CA GLY A 218 0.04 7.71 15.22
C GLY A 218 -1.16 6.85 15.63
N MET A 219 -2.16 6.68 14.77
CA MET A 219 -3.23 5.72 14.99
C MET A 219 -2.76 4.32 14.59
N VAL A 220 -2.82 3.40 15.53
CA VAL A 220 -2.37 2.01 15.41
C VAL A 220 -3.58 1.09 15.29
N VAL A 221 -3.52 0.15 14.37
CA VAL A 221 -4.46 -0.96 14.28
C VAL A 221 -3.76 -2.28 14.49
N GLY A 222 -4.55 -3.25 14.92
CA GLY A 222 -4.07 -4.59 15.14
C GLY A 222 -5.14 -5.47 15.74
N THR A 223 -4.73 -6.54 16.40
CA THR A 223 -5.63 -7.55 16.90
C THR A 223 -5.19 -8.06 18.26
N ASN A 224 -6.14 -8.26 19.18
CA ASN A 224 -5.90 -8.87 20.48
C ASN A 224 -6.76 -10.11 20.67
N LEU A 225 -6.25 -11.06 21.46
CA LEU A 225 -7.03 -12.17 21.96
C LEU A 225 -8.08 -11.67 22.94
N SER A 226 -9.32 -12.02 22.68
CA SER A 226 -10.50 -11.75 23.48
C SER A 226 -11.18 -13.08 23.85
N TYR A 227 -12.21 -12.97 24.70
CA TYR A 227 -13.05 -14.10 25.08
C TYR A 227 -14.49 -13.78 24.69
N CYS A 228 -14.99 -14.50 23.69
CA CYS A 228 -16.30 -14.27 23.11
C CYS A 228 -17.34 -15.26 23.65
N PRO A 229 -18.57 -14.83 23.95
CA PRO A 229 -19.62 -15.68 24.49
C PRO A 229 -20.33 -16.50 23.40
N ASP A 230 -20.39 -17.82 23.53
CA ASP A 230 -21.28 -18.65 22.72
C ASP A 230 -22.77 -18.43 23.06
N ALA A 231 -23.65 -19.05 22.27
CA ALA A 231 -25.10 -18.97 22.49
C ALA A 231 -25.55 -19.58 23.84
N LEU A 232 -24.68 -20.33 24.51
CA LEU A 232 -24.90 -20.96 25.81
C LEU A 232 -24.25 -20.16 26.96
N GLY A 233 -23.56 -19.05 26.67
CA GLY A 233 -22.86 -18.22 27.65
C GLY A 233 -21.47 -18.72 28.05
N HIS A 234 -20.90 -19.71 27.35
CA HIS A 234 -19.51 -20.10 27.52
C HIS A 234 -18.57 -19.14 26.81
N PHE A 235 -17.39 -18.92 27.36
CA PHE A 235 -16.38 -18.06 26.77
C PHE A 235 -15.32 -18.88 26.03
N PHE A 236 -15.08 -18.54 24.77
CA PHE A 236 -14.03 -19.16 23.95
C PHE A 236 -13.03 -18.10 23.45
N PRO A 237 -11.76 -18.48 23.24
CA PRO A 237 -10.78 -17.60 22.62
C PRO A 237 -11.25 -17.14 21.24
N CYS A 238 -11.23 -15.84 21.02
CA CYS A 238 -11.53 -15.20 19.74
C CYS A 238 -10.57 -14.02 19.55
N TRP A 239 -10.44 -13.51 18.33
CA TRP A 239 -9.57 -12.38 18.04
C TRP A 239 -10.40 -11.18 17.66
N HIS A 240 -10.13 -10.02 18.27
CA HIS A 240 -10.82 -8.77 17.97
C HIS A 240 -9.83 -7.75 17.44
N GLY A 241 -10.25 -7.01 16.41
CA GLY A 241 -9.50 -5.86 15.94
C GLY A 241 -9.53 -4.75 17.00
N PHE A 242 -8.44 -4.01 17.12
CA PHE A 242 -8.38 -2.79 17.90
C PHE A 242 -7.90 -1.59 17.09
N LEU A 243 -8.29 -0.41 17.56
CA LEU A 243 -7.72 0.88 17.20
C LEU A 243 -7.13 1.50 18.47
N TRP A 244 -5.94 2.06 18.38
CA TRP A 244 -5.28 2.72 19.50
C TRP A 244 -4.55 3.99 19.05
N SER A 245 -4.50 5.00 19.92
CA SER A 245 -3.56 6.12 19.80
C SER A 245 -3.28 6.66 21.21
N TYR A 246 -2.20 7.42 21.38
CA TYR A 246 -1.96 8.09 22.67
C TYR A 246 -3.08 9.04 23.06
N ASP A 247 -3.65 9.75 22.08
CA ASP A 247 -4.64 10.80 22.35
C ASP A 247 -6.02 10.22 22.68
N ASN A 248 -6.39 9.08 22.08
CA ASN A 248 -7.72 8.50 22.21
C ASN A 248 -7.77 7.18 23.00
N GLY A 249 -6.62 6.61 23.35
CA GLY A 249 -6.52 5.34 24.05
C GLY A 249 -6.95 4.14 23.20
N TYR A 250 -7.21 3.02 23.87
CA TYR A 250 -7.61 1.76 23.23
C TYR A 250 -9.10 1.73 22.91
N ARG A 251 -9.41 1.14 21.77
CA ARG A 251 -10.78 0.84 21.36
C ARG A 251 -10.87 -0.51 20.66
N ASP A 252 -11.82 -1.32 21.08
CA ASP A 252 -12.24 -2.52 20.36
C ASP A 252 -13.12 -2.12 19.16
N LEU A 253 -12.84 -2.66 17.97
CA LEU A 253 -13.65 -2.38 16.76
C LEU A 253 -15.07 -2.98 16.87
N GLY A 254 -15.25 -3.99 17.72
CA GLY A 254 -16.44 -4.82 17.78
C GLY A 254 -16.48 -5.86 16.65
N THR A 255 -17.67 -6.35 16.35
CA THR A 255 -17.91 -7.33 15.28
C THR A 255 -19.00 -6.85 14.32
N PRO A 256 -18.96 -7.25 13.04
CA PRO A 256 -20.02 -6.94 12.10
C PRO A 256 -21.34 -7.63 12.48
N ASP A 257 -22.45 -6.95 12.19
CA ASP A 257 -23.84 -7.41 12.39
C ASP A 257 -24.18 -7.95 13.79
N GLY A 258 -23.40 -7.56 14.81
CA GLY A 258 -23.58 -8.00 16.18
C GLY A 258 -23.29 -9.48 16.41
N HIS A 259 -22.55 -10.15 15.52
CA HIS A 259 -22.12 -11.53 15.71
C HIS A 259 -21.06 -11.59 16.80
N PRO A 260 -21.37 -12.02 18.03
CA PRO A 260 -20.48 -11.84 19.17
C PRO A 260 -19.21 -12.69 19.10
N ASN A 261 -19.14 -13.65 18.17
CA ASN A 261 -18.07 -14.64 18.06
C ASN A 261 -17.28 -14.54 16.75
N ALA A 262 -17.48 -13.47 15.97
CA ALA A 262 -16.71 -13.28 14.75
C ALA A 262 -15.27 -12.90 15.09
N THR A 263 -14.30 -13.68 14.59
CA THR A 263 -12.87 -13.31 14.62
C THR A 263 -12.67 -12.09 13.73
N VAL A 264 -12.25 -10.96 14.27
CA VAL A 264 -11.93 -9.74 13.54
C VAL A 264 -10.43 -9.50 13.60
N GLN A 265 -9.81 -9.38 12.44
CA GLN A 265 -8.42 -9.00 12.28
C GLN A 265 -8.32 -7.67 11.53
N ALA A 266 -7.74 -6.64 12.15
CA ALA A 266 -7.52 -5.35 11.53
C ALA A 266 -6.08 -5.26 11.03
N TRP A 267 -5.90 -5.20 9.71
CA TRP A 267 -4.60 -5.37 9.06
C TRP A 267 -3.96 -4.05 8.62
N GLY A 268 -4.76 -3.09 8.13
CA GLY A 268 -4.24 -1.84 7.57
C GLY A 268 -5.12 -0.64 7.91
N ILE A 269 -4.53 0.56 7.91
CA ILE A 269 -5.18 1.83 8.21
C ILE A 269 -4.64 2.97 7.35
N ASN A 270 -5.53 3.71 6.67
CA ASN A 270 -5.11 4.93 5.98
C ASN A 270 -5.07 6.16 6.89
N ASN A 271 -4.55 7.26 6.36
CA ASN A 271 -4.45 8.54 7.07
C ASN A 271 -5.81 9.20 7.38
N ASP A 272 -6.90 8.76 6.76
CA ASP A 272 -8.26 9.23 7.07
C ASP A 272 -8.95 8.36 8.15
N GLY A 273 -8.22 7.40 8.74
CA GLY A 273 -8.75 6.49 9.75
C GLY A 273 -9.65 5.39 9.21
N MET A 274 -9.59 5.10 7.90
CA MET A 274 -10.23 3.91 7.33
C MET A 274 -9.39 2.69 7.67
N VAL A 275 -9.96 1.75 8.42
CA VAL A 275 -9.35 0.47 8.78
C VAL A 275 -9.85 -0.60 7.82
N VAL A 276 -8.97 -1.51 7.41
CA VAL A 276 -9.32 -2.69 6.62
C VAL A 276 -8.84 -3.97 7.29
N GLY A 277 -9.48 -5.08 6.94
CA GLY A 277 -9.14 -6.35 7.52
C GLY A 277 -10.04 -7.49 7.08
N VAL A 278 -10.15 -8.50 7.93
CA VAL A 278 -11.03 -9.65 7.75
C VAL A 278 -11.85 -9.92 9.02
N ALA A 279 -13.14 -10.18 8.84
CA ALA A 279 -14.05 -10.62 9.88
C ALA A 279 -14.59 -12.02 9.52
N GLY A 280 -14.18 -13.03 10.27
CA GLY A 280 -14.36 -14.44 9.91
C GLY A 280 -13.60 -14.76 8.63
N ALA A 281 -14.32 -14.85 7.52
CA ALA A 281 -13.74 -15.03 6.19
C ALA A 281 -14.06 -13.84 5.26
N GLN A 282 -14.70 -12.79 5.76
CA GLN A 282 -15.17 -11.69 4.92
C GLN A 282 -14.28 -10.45 5.08
N PRO A 283 -13.74 -9.89 3.99
CA PRO A 283 -12.97 -8.66 4.05
C PRO A 283 -13.87 -7.49 4.44
N PHE A 284 -13.33 -6.49 5.15
CA PHE A 284 -14.10 -5.34 5.61
C PHE A 284 -13.35 -4.01 5.45
N ARG A 285 -14.14 -2.93 5.45
CA ARG A 285 -13.74 -1.58 5.84
C ARG A 285 -14.40 -1.22 7.17
N TRP A 286 -13.74 -0.43 7.99
CA TRP A 286 -14.28 0.08 9.24
C TRP A 286 -13.82 1.51 9.45
N ARG A 287 -14.71 2.36 9.95
CA ARG A 287 -14.36 3.72 10.36
C ARG A 287 -15.11 4.08 11.63
N ASP A 288 -14.48 4.90 12.47
CA ASP A 288 -15.13 5.42 13.65
C ASP A 288 -16.41 6.21 13.28
N GLY A 289 -17.49 5.98 14.02
CA GLY A 289 -18.81 6.56 13.79
C GLY A 289 -19.61 5.92 12.65
N GLU A 290 -18.95 5.23 11.71
CA GLU A 290 -19.58 4.56 10.57
C GLU A 290 -19.73 3.04 10.78
N GLY A 291 -18.80 2.43 11.52
CA GLY A 291 -18.79 0.99 11.78
C GLY A 291 -18.30 0.15 10.60
N PHE A 292 -18.67 -1.14 10.57
CA PHE A 292 -18.24 -2.08 9.55
C PHE A 292 -18.99 -1.89 8.23
N THR A 293 -18.25 -1.90 7.13
CA THR A 293 -18.74 -2.12 5.76
C THR A 293 -18.09 -3.38 5.22
N LEU A 294 -18.88 -4.44 5.04
CA LEU A 294 -18.39 -5.72 4.50
C LEU A 294 -18.14 -5.60 3.01
N LEU A 295 -16.99 -6.12 2.57
CA LEU A 295 -16.55 -6.09 1.18
C LEU A 295 -17.01 -7.36 0.44
N PRO A 296 -17.34 -7.25 -0.86
CA PRO A 296 -17.78 -8.39 -1.65
C PRO A 296 -16.65 -9.41 -1.85
N THR A 297 -17.02 -10.69 -1.87
CA THR A 297 -16.12 -11.82 -2.20
C THR A 297 -16.49 -12.44 -3.54
N VAL A 298 -15.58 -13.21 -4.12
CA VAL A 298 -15.88 -13.99 -5.33
C VAL A 298 -16.72 -15.21 -4.91
N SER A 299 -17.78 -15.53 -5.65
CA SER A 299 -18.61 -16.69 -5.32
C SER A 299 -17.78 -17.98 -5.36
N GLY A 300 -17.95 -18.85 -4.35
CA GLY A 300 -17.17 -20.08 -4.20
C GLY A 300 -15.73 -19.91 -3.72
N SER A 301 -15.30 -18.68 -3.42
CA SER A 301 -13.91 -18.41 -3.01
C SER A 301 -13.57 -18.75 -1.56
N GLY A 302 -14.59 -18.97 -0.74
CA GLY A 302 -14.42 -19.19 0.70
C GLY A 302 -14.11 -17.92 1.51
N GLY A 303 -13.92 -16.74 0.88
CA GLY A 303 -13.72 -15.50 1.62
C GLY A 303 -12.83 -14.46 0.95
N GLY A 304 -12.11 -13.70 1.77
CA GLY A 304 -11.07 -12.75 1.36
C GLY A 304 -10.49 -12.00 2.55
N THR A 305 -9.33 -11.38 2.34
CA THR A 305 -8.66 -10.54 3.34
C THR A 305 -8.23 -9.25 2.67
N ALA A 306 -8.66 -8.12 3.23
CA ALA A 306 -8.10 -6.81 2.89
C ALA A 306 -6.92 -6.55 3.84
N ILE A 307 -5.78 -6.17 3.29
CA ILE A 307 -4.49 -6.06 3.98
C ILE A 307 -4.10 -4.59 4.11
N ASP A 308 -4.22 -3.81 3.04
CA ASP A 308 -3.84 -2.39 3.02
C ASP A 308 -4.88 -1.53 2.29
N VAL A 309 -4.88 -0.22 2.54
CA VAL A 309 -5.86 0.74 2.03
C VAL A 309 -5.25 2.12 1.80
N ASN A 310 -5.48 2.70 0.61
CA ASN A 310 -4.98 4.05 0.29
C ASN A 310 -5.96 5.17 0.67
N ARG A 311 -5.58 6.44 0.48
CA ARG A 311 -6.43 7.62 0.78
C ARG A 311 -7.70 7.69 -0.08
N SER A 312 -7.72 7.05 -1.24
CA SER A 312 -8.95 6.93 -2.05
C SER A 312 -9.89 5.83 -1.53
N ASN A 313 -9.61 5.25 -0.36
CA ASN A 313 -10.31 4.12 0.26
C ASN A 313 -10.33 2.86 -0.63
N THR A 314 -9.39 2.73 -1.56
CA THR A 314 -9.20 1.48 -2.30
C THR A 314 -8.41 0.53 -1.41
N ALA A 315 -9.01 -0.61 -1.08
CA ALA A 315 -8.37 -1.65 -0.28
C ALA A 315 -7.76 -2.70 -1.21
N VAL A 316 -6.66 -3.34 -0.79
CA VAL A 316 -6.03 -4.43 -1.53
C VAL A 316 -5.75 -5.63 -0.62
N GLY A 317 -5.61 -6.81 -1.20
CA GLY A 317 -5.34 -8.02 -0.46
C GLY A 317 -5.53 -9.27 -1.32
N GLN A 318 -6.28 -10.24 -0.80
CA GLN A 318 -6.47 -11.56 -1.43
C GLN A 318 -7.92 -12.05 -1.37
N ASN A 319 -8.34 -12.83 -2.38
CA ASN A 319 -9.72 -13.24 -2.59
C ASN A 319 -10.16 -14.57 -1.93
N GLY A 320 -9.42 -15.13 -0.99
CA GLY A 320 -9.72 -16.38 -0.29
C GLY A 320 -9.21 -17.67 -0.98
N VAL A 321 -9.04 -17.66 -2.31
CA VAL A 321 -8.61 -18.86 -3.06
C VAL A 321 -7.12 -18.87 -3.34
N THR A 322 -6.47 -17.70 -3.41
CA THR A 322 -5.02 -17.40 -3.64
C THR A 322 -4.78 -16.34 -4.73
N GLN A 323 -5.72 -15.45 -5.03
CA GLN A 323 -5.50 -14.38 -6.02
C GLN A 323 -5.49 -13.01 -5.37
N ALA A 324 -4.58 -12.17 -5.85
CA ALA A 324 -4.49 -10.77 -5.46
C ALA A 324 -5.77 -10.04 -5.92
N ALA A 325 -6.31 -9.21 -5.03
CA ALA A 325 -7.56 -8.50 -5.26
C ALA A 325 -7.48 -7.06 -4.78
N ALA A 326 -8.32 -6.21 -5.37
CA ALA A 326 -8.59 -4.85 -4.93
C ALA A 326 -10.09 -4.62 -4.77
N TRP A 327 -10.47 -3.84 -3.77
CA TRP A 327 -11.82 -3.36 -3.54
C TRP A 327 -11.80 -1.84 -3.70
N PRO A 328 -12.29 -1.29 -4.82
CA PRO A 328 -12.44 0.15 -4.99
C PRO A 328 -13.46 0.74 -4.00
N ALA A 329 -13.35 2.03 -3.71
CA ALA A 329 -14.34 2.74 -2.89
C ALA A 329 -15.73 2.80 -3.56
N SER A 330 -15.78 2.76 -4.89
CA SER A 330 -17.01 2.66 -5.67
C SER A 330 -17.74 1.31 -5.51
N GLY A 331 -17.13 0.34 -4.83
CA GLY A 331 -17.67 -1.00 -4.61
C GLY A 331 -17.18 -2.04 -5.63
N GLY A 332 -17.60 -3.28 -5.42
CA GLY A 332 -17.18 -4.44 -6.20
C GLY A 332 -15.79 -4.97 -5.83
N ILE A 333 -15.31 -5.94 -6.62
CA ILE A 333 -13.99 -6.54 -6.48
C ILE A 333 -13.30 -6.59 -7.85
N LEU A 334 -12.02 -6.22 -7.87
CA LEU A 334 -11.10 -6.41 -8.99
C LEU A 334 -10.16 -7.56 -8.66
N LEU A 335 -10.05 -8.56 -9.54
CA LEU A 335 -8.98 -9.54 -9.48
C LEU A 335 -7.77 -8.99 -10.24
N LEU A 336 -6.60 -8.96 -9.62
CA LEU A 336 -5.42 -8.34 -10.21
C LEU A 336 -4.73 -9.22 -11.25
N ASN A 337 -5.05 -10.51 -11.27
CA ASN A 337 -4.57 -11.49 -12.25
C ASN A 337 -5.73 -12.36 -12.76
N PRO A 338 -6.70 -11.80 -13.50
CA PRO A 338 -7.87 -12.55 -13.94
C PRO A 338 -7.46 -13.65 -14.92
N GLY A 339 -7.92 -14.88 -14.67
CA GLY A 339 -7.63 -16.05 -15.52
C GLY A 339 -6.23 -16.65 -15.33
N ASP A 340 -5.40 -16.07 -14.46
CA ASP A 340 -4.10 -16.64 -14.10
C ASP A 340 -4.26 -17.64 -12.93
N SER A 341 -3.70 -18.83 -13.09
CA SER A 341 -3.76 -19.91 -12.11
C SER A 341 -2.68 -19.80 -11.02
N HIS A 342 -1.68 -18.93 -11.20
CA HIS A 342 -0.65 -18.74 -10.19
C HIS A 342 -1.21 -18.04 -8.96
N ARG A 343 -0.72 -18.45 -7.79
CA ARG A 343 -0.99 -17.77 -6.55
C ARG A 343 -0.46 -16.35 -6.61
N SER A 344 -1.23 -15.37 -6.14
CA SER A 344 -0.83 -13.98 -6.07
C SER A 344 -1.44 -13.32 -4.85
N TYR A 345 -0.71 -12.37 -4.28
CA TYR A 345 -1.13 -11.63 -3.10
C TYR A 345 -0.69 -10.18 -3.27
N ALA A 346 -1.64 -9.25 -3.06
CA ALA A 346 -1.33 -7.84 -2.87
C ALA A 346 -1.14 -7.57 -1.39
N VAL A 347 -0.14 -6.78 -1.03
CA VAL A 347 0.21 -6.49 0.37
C VAL A 347 0.21 -5.00 0.70
N ALA A 348 0.44 -4.14 -0.30
CA ALA A 348 0.51 -2.69 -0.10
C ALA A 348 -0.05 -1.94 -1.32
N ILE A 349 -0.60 -0.74 -1.09
CA ILE A 349 -1.12 0.17 -2.12
C ILE A 349 -0.79 1.63 -1.79
N ASN A 350 -0.20 2.35 -2.74
CA ASN A 350 0.01 3.79 -2.59
C ASN A 350 -1.19 4.63 -3.09
N ASP A 351 -1.13 5.94 -2.90
CA ASP A 351 -2.24 6.84 -3.28
C ASP A 351 -2.38 7.05 -4.80
N GLN A 352 -1.41 6.60 -5.58
CA GLN A 352 -1.47 6.58 -7.04
C GLN A 352 -2.12 5.29 -7.58
N GLY A 353 -2.47 4.35 -6.71
CA GLY A 353 -3.03 3.05 -7.11
C GLY A 353 -1.98 2.05 -7.59
N TRP A 354 -0.71 2.24 -7.22
CA TRP A 354 0.32 1.22 -7.39
C TRP A 354 0.18 0.22 -6.26
N VAL A 355 0.01 -1.04 -6.61
CA VAL A 355 -0.18 -2.15 -5.70
C VAL A 355 1.06 -3.04 -5.75
N ALA A 356 1.70 -3.27 -4.61
CA ALA A 356 2.83 -4.16 -4.49
C ALA A 356 2.43 -5.49 -3.85
N GLY A 357 3.15 -6.55 -4.20
CA GLY A 357 3.00 -7.86 -3.59
C GLY A 357 3.83 -8.91 -4.30
N TRP A 358 3.29 -10.12 -4.42
CA TRP A 358 4.00 -11.23 -5.04
C TRP A 358 3.08 -12.15 -5.84
N MET A 359 3.69 -12.86 -6.77
CA MET A 359 3.02 -13.82 -7.64
C MET A 359 3.90 -15.05 -7.85
N GLY A 360 3.30 -16.23 -7.84
CA GLY A 360 3.98 -17.49 -8.15
C GLY A 360 4.42 -17.53 -9.62
N VAL A 361 5.52 -18.22 -9.87
CA VAL A 361 6.06 -18.49 -11.19
C VAL A 361 6.16 -20.01 -11.41
N ASP A 362 5.55 -20.50 -12.48
CA ASP A 362 5.63 -21.90 -12.94
C ASP A 362 6.84 -22.07 -13.87
N PRO A 363 7.61 -23.18 -13.78
CA PRO A 363 7.36 -24.41 -13.01
C PRO A 363 8.11 -24.53 -11.68
N THR A 364 8.82 -23.50 -11.22
CA THR A 364 9.79 -23.63 -10.12
C THR A 364 9.15 -23.58 -8.73
N SER A 365 7.84 -23.37 -8.61
CA SER A 365 7.16 -23.04 -7.34
C SER A 365 7.71 -21.80 -6.63
N ALA A 366 8.53 -21.02 -7.33
CA ALA A 366 9.05 -19.77 -6.82
C ALA A 366 7.98 -18.67 -6.89
N ASN A 367 8.24 -17.55 -6.26
CA ASN A 367 7.39 -16.36 -6.33
C ASN A 367 8.26 -15.14 -6.61
N HIS A 368 7.77 -14.22 -7.43
CA HIS A 368 8.43 -12.97 -7.72
C HIS A 368 7.62 -11.80 -7.17
N ALA A 369 8.34 -10.78 -6.68
CA ALA A 369 7.79 -9.49 -6.34
C ALA A 369 7.13 -8.88 -7.58
N THR A 370 5.90 -8.40 -7.42
CA THR A 370 5.05 -7.96 -8.54
C THR A 370 4.43 -6.62 -8.20
N LEU A 371 4.37 -5.75 -9.21
CA LEU A 371 3.65 -4.47 -9.20
C LEU A 371 2.41 -4.58 -10.09
N TRP A 372 1.26 -4.16 -9.57
CA TRP A 372 0.05 -3.91 -10.35
C TRP A 372 -0.28 -2.41 -10.31
N ILE A 373 -0.53 -1.80 -11.46
CA ILE A 373 -0.95 -0.39 -11.57
C ILE A 373 -2.43 -0.38 -11.93
N LEU A 374 -3.26 0.12 -11.01
CA LEU A 374 -4.69 0.26 -11.22
C LEU A 374 -4.99 1.49 -12.08
N SER A 375 -5.78 1.32 -13.13
CA SER A 375 -6.28 2.46 -13.92
C SER A 375 -7.23 3.33 -13.08
N PRO A 376 -7.30 4.66 -13.32
CA PRO A 376 -8.20 5.57 -12.59
C PRO A 376 -9.70 5.26 -12.75
N SER A 377 -10.04 4.44 -13.74
CA SER A 377 -11.39 3.96 -14.01
C SER A 377 -11.28 2.51 -14.50
N PRO A 378 -11.06 1.55 -13.59
CA PRO A 378 -10.87 0.17 -14.01
C PRO A 378 -12.19 -0.36 -14.60
N ALA A 379 -12.22 -0.63 -15.89
CA ALA A 379 -13.24 -1.51 -16.47
C ALA A 379 -13.08 -2.92 -15.85
N GLY A 380 -14.17 -3.68 -15.66
CA GLY A 380 -14.07 -5.04 -15.12
C GLY A 380 -14.23 -5.17 -13.59
N VAL A 381 -14.74 -4.14 -12.91
CA VAL A 381 -15.30 -4.28 -11.55
C VAL A 381 -16.37 -5.38 -11.58
N LEU A 382 -16.12 -6.50 -10.92
CA LEU A 382 -17.14 -7.53 -10.77
C LEU A 382 -18.15 -7.05 -9.73
N ALA A 383 -19.41 -6.92 -10.14
CA ALA A 383 -20.52 -6.76 -9.21
C ALA A 383 -20.58 -8.02 -8.34
N GLY A 384 -20.18 -7.93 -7.08
CA GLY A 384 -20.28 -9.04 -6.14
C GLY A 384 -21.72 -9.52 -6.02
N THR A 385 -21.93 -10.82 -6.08
CA THR A 385 -23.26 -11.41 -5.91
C THR A 385 -23.59 -11.52 -4.42
N PHE A 386 -24.63 -10.82 -3.96
CA PHE A 386 -25.41 -11.28 -2.82
C PHE A 386 -26.27 -12.45 -3.32
N GLY A 387 -26.16 -13.63 -2.70
CA GLY A 387 -26.59 -14.89 -3.32
C GLY A 387 -28.07 -14.99 -3.73
N SER A 388 -28.33 -15.35 -5.00
CA SER A 388 -29.14 -16.50 -5.47
C SER A 388 -29.21 -16.52 -7.02
N PRO A 389 -29.37 -17.69 -7.68
CA PRO A 389 -28.80 -17.91 -9.02
C PRO A 389 -29.79 -17.70 -10.17
N SER A 390 -29.31 -17.15 -11.29
CA SER A 390 -29.37 -17.74 -12.64
C SER A 390 -29.24 -16.66 -13.72
N ALA A 391 -28.20 -16.77 -14.55
CA ALA A 391 -28.29 -16.64 -16.00
C ALA A 391 -26.92 -16.98 -16.60
N SER A 392 -26.94 -18.00 -17.46
CA SER A 392 -25.84 -18.44 -18.31
C SER A 392 -25.33 -17.33 -19.21
N ALA A 393 -24.01 -17.16 -19.30
CA ALA A 393 -23.37 -16.47 -20.42
C ALA A 393 -22.37 -17.40 -21.09
N THR A 394 -22.57 -17.56 -22.39
CA THR A 394 -21.89 -18.42 -23.34
C THR A 394 -20.45 -17.99 -23.63
N SER A 395 -19.63 -19.00 -23.95
CA SER A 395 -18.26 -18.91 -24.42
C SER A 395 -18.06 -17.98 -25.62
N ALA A 396 -17.03 -17.14 -25.57
CA ALA A 396 -16.36 -16.62 -26.76
C ALA A 396 -14.86 -16.87 -26.62
N THR A 397 -14.32 -17.68 -27.52
CA THR A 397 -12.89 -17.88 -27.73
C THR A 397 -12.36 -16.92 -28.79
N SER A 398 -11.04 -16.72 -28.71
CA SER A 398 -10.08 -16.22 -29.71
C SER A 398 -9.75 -14.72 -29.73
N GLY A 399 -8.52 -14.45 -29.27
CA GLY A 399 -7.47 -13.84 -30.10
C GLY A 399 -7.44 -12.31 -30.17
N SER A 400 -6.52 -11.69 -29.44
CA SER A 400 -5.43 -10.89 -30.03
C SER A 400 -4.55 -10.24 -28.95
N ASP A 401 -3.25 -10.26 -29.27
CA ASP A 401 -2.08 -9.73 -28.59
C ASP A 401 -2.30 -8.53 -27.64
N SER A 402 -2.15 -8.83 -26.36
CA SER A 402 -1.73 -7.88 -25.32
C SER A 402 -0.27 -7.46 -25.56
N CYS A 403 0.22 -6.43 -24.89
CA CYS A 403 1.65 -6.11 -24.82
C CYS A 403 2.47 -7.16 -24.04
N LEU A 404 2.17 -8.45 -24.20
CA LEU A 404 3.02 -9.55 -23.80
C LEU A 404 4.01 -9.83 -24.95
N ALA A 405 5.04 -8.99 -25.04
CA ALA A 405 6.23 -9.41 -25.75
C ALA A 405 6.91 -10.51 -24.89
N PRO A 406 7.28 -11.67 -25.45
CA PRO A 406 8.18 -12.60 -24.77
C PRO A 406 9.46 -11.85 -24.35
N SER A 407 10.13 -12.30 -23.30
CA SER A 407 11.30 -11.62 -22.67
C SER A 407 12.41 -11.22 -23.66
N GLU A 408 12.44 -11.82 -24.85
CA GLU A 408 13.38 -11.55 -25.93
C GLU A 408 13.01 -10.35 -26.85
N ALA A 409 11.81 -9.78 -26.72
CA ALA A 409 11.30 -8.71 -27.60
C ALA A 409 11.18 -7.32 -26.93
N VAL A 410 11.68 -7.16 -25.70
CA VAL A 410 11.80 -5.84 -25.04
C VAL A 410 13.04 -5.11 -25.58
N VAL A 411 12.85 -4.29 -26.62
CA VAL A 411 13.95 -3.57 -27.28
C VAL A 411 14.52 -2.40 -26.45
N SER A 412 13.81 -1.90 -25.43
CA SER A 412 14.39 -1.02 -24.38
C SER A 412 13.43 -0.77 -23.20
N LYS A 413 14.01 -0.44 -22.02
CA LYS A 413 13.31 -0.03 -20.79
C LYS A 413 12.38 1.18 -20.98
N GLN A 414 12.68 2.06 -21.94
CA GLN A 414 11.88 3.26 -22.23
C GLN A 414 10.56 2.98 -22.97
N ALA A 415 10.51 1.92 -23.80
CA ALA A 415 9.27 1.51 -24.47
C ALA A 415 8.23 0.98 -23.47
N LEU A 416 8.69 0.27 -22.43
CA LEU A 416 7.85 -0.21 -21.34
C LEU A 416 7.26 0.96 -20.52
N ILE A 417 8.07 2.00 -20.27
CA ILE A 417 7.67 3.22 -19.54
C ILE A 417 6.63 4.04 -20.33
N ALA A 418 6.81 4.18 -21.64
CA ALA A 418 5.86 4.88 -22.51
C ALA A 418 4.49 4.20 -22.54
N CYS A 419 4.49 2.86 -22.61
CA CYS A 419 3.29 2.04 -22.57
C CYS A 419 2.56 2.10 -21.22
N ALA A 420 3.29 1.94 -20.09
CA ALA A 420 2.70 1.93 -18.75
C ALA A 420 2.14 3.30 -18.33
N LEU A 421 2.63 4.40 -18.90
CA LEU A 421 2.20 5.77 -18.59
C LEU A 421 1.21 6.36 -19.61
N GLY A 422 0.77 5.58 -20.60
CA GLY A 422 -0.15 6.06 -21.65
C GLY A 422 0.42 7.21 -22.50
N ARG A 423 1.74 7.29 -22.67
CA ARG A 423 2.41 8.34 -23.46
C ARG A 423 3.01 7.72 -24.71
N ASN A 424 2.67 8.26 -25.89
CA ASN A 424 3.32 7.84 -27.13
C ASN A 424 4.84 8.08 -27.06
N PRO A 425 5.68 7.07 -27.37
CA PRO A 425 7.10 7.30 -27.58
C PRO A 425 7.27 8.17 -28.83
N LYS A 426 8.02 9.27 -28.70
CA LYS A 426 8.51 10.03 -29.85
C LYS A 426 9.89 9.52 -30.25
#